data_AF-A0A819MBB4-F1
#
_entry.id   AF-A0A819MBB4-F1
#
_cell.length_a   1.000
_cell.length_b   1.000
_cell.length_c   1.000
_cell.angle_alpha   90.00
_cell.angle_beta   90.00
_cell.angle_gamma   90.00
#
_symmetry.space_group_name_H-M   'P 1'
#
loop_
_entity.id
_entity.type
_entity.pdbx_description
1 polymer ?
#
loop_
_entity_poly.entity_id
_entity_poly.type
_entity_poly.pdbx_seq_one_letter_code
_entity_poly.pdbx_strand_id
1 'polypeptide(L)'
;CLSGWTGATCQLFQGMITTTAPTTPSVGITCANRPCINGGTCFNNGDSYFCYCGPTNTFTGTNCEIISSTLVPNCPLNCAPGYCVPSGSSTHPYAYNACLFVNCENGGECIEDPTTIDCFKCQCIPGYTGKICDTQIPIIPIGCNPGCQNGGVCIGNSCQCNPGFTGIICDTQIPIIPIGCNPGCQNGGVCIDNSCKCSPGFTGKICDTQIPIIPIGCNPGCQNGGVCIDNSCKCSPGFTGTYCEIKVNNPCDPNPCGIHGICFGINLSHGPIAYCNCENRWTGRYCDVNIDVNCPIGYCFSGGTCGMIGNVPYCTCPAMYTGERCEFFVGTLTTTTTVVPECPLNCAPGRCIFSGNAQKPYACLWNGVMRPTDGTTG
;
A
#
# COMPACT_ATOMS: atom_id res chain seq x y z
N CYS A 1 -27.50 -20.18 21.66
CA CYS A 1 -26.68 -19.05 21.21
C CYS A 1 -27.53 -18.10 20.37
N LEU A 2 -27.18 -16.81 20.26
CA LEU A 2 -27.80 -15.88 19.31
C LEU A 2 -27.59 -16.39 17.86
N SER A 3 -28.44 -15.94 16.91
CA SER A 3 -28.34 -16.36 15.51
C SER A 3 -26.92 -16.15 14.96
N GLY A 4 -26.34 -17.19 14.37
CA GLY A 4 -24.96 -17.20 13.88
C GLY A 4 -23.89 -17.67 14.88
N TRP A 5 -24.21 -18.03 16.12
CA TRP A 5 -23.23 -18.48 17.13
C TRP A 5 -23.36 -19.98 17.46
N THR A 6 -22.24 -20.66 17.71
CA THR A 6 -22.10 -22.10 17.96
C THR A 6 -21.10 -22.37 19.10
N GLY A 7 -21.00 -23.62 19.57
CA GLY A 7 -20.12 -24.03 20.69
C GLY A 7 -20.84 -24.18 22.04
N ALA A 8 -20.21 -24.91 22.98
CA ALA A 8 -20.80 -25.26 24.28
C ALA A 8 -21.18 -24.05 25.16
N THR A 9 -20.53 -22.90 24.93
CA THR A 9 -20.83 -21.63 25.59
C THR A 9 -21.09 -20.50 24.57
N CYS A 10 -21.44 -20.83 23.32
CA CYS A 10 -21.72 -19.85 22.27
C CYS A 10 -20.53 -18.97 21.85
N GLN A 11 -19.34 -19.54 21.83
CA GLN A 11 -18.09 -18.81 21.57
C GLN A 11 -17.62 -18.80 20.09
N LEU A 12 -18.30 -19.52 19.18
CA LEU A 12 -17.87 -19.68 17.79
C LEU A 12 -18.90 -19.09 16.82
N PHE A 13 -18.59 -18.00 16.10
CA PHE A 13 -19.50 -17.41 15.11
C PHE A 13 -19.37 -18.12 13.73
N GLN A 14 -20.50 -18.57 13.18
CA GLN A 14 -20.64 -19.26 11.90
C GLN A 14 -20.50 -18.25 10.73
N GLY A 15 -19.28 -17.76 10.53
CA GLY A 15 -18.91 -16.88 9.42
C GLY A 15 -17.41 -16.85 9.12
N MET A 16 -16.58 -17.58 9.86
CA MET A 16 -15.12 -17.61 9.68
C MET A 16 -14.70 -18.79 8.80
N ILE A 17 -14.97 -18.68 7.49
CA ILE A 17 -14.04 -19.22 6.49
C ILE A 17 -13.78 -18.10 5.50
N THR A 18 -12.83 -17.23 5.85
CA THR A 18 -12.10 -16.47 4.84
C THR A 18 -10.64 -16.83 4.99
N THR A 19 -10.19 -17.56 3.98
CA THR A 19 -8.80 -17.85 3.66
C THR A 19 -8.03 -16.55 3.49
N THR A 20 -7.12 -16.23 4.42
CA THR A 20 -5.70 -15.92 4.19
C THR A 20 -5.08 -15.41 5.50
N ALA A 21 -4.19 -16.22 6.08
CA ALA A 21 -3.26 -15.76 7.11
C ALA A 21 -2.13 -14.97 6.45
N PRO A 22 -1.72 -13.80 6.96
CA PRO A 22 -0.45 -13.19 6.55
C PRO A 22 0.71 -14.00 7.14
N THR A 23 1.55 -14.53 6.27
CA THR A 23 2.81 -15.18 6.63
C THR A 23 3.90 -14.12 6.82
N THR A 24 3.99 -13.54 8.02
CA THR A 24 5.23 -12.93 8.54
C THR A 24 5.30 -13.18 10.05
N PRO A 25 6.39 -13.77 10.57
CA PRO A 25 6.57 -13.90 12.01
C PRO A 25 7.05 -12.56 12.57
N SER A 26 6.11 -11.67 12.91
CA SER A 26 6.41 -10.53 13.76
C SER A 26 6.45 -10.99 15.23
N VAL A 27 7.57 -10.71 15.87
CA VAL A 27 7.90 -11.00 17.27
C VAL A 27 6.72 -10.74 18.20
N GLY A 28 6.13 -11.80 18.76
CA GLY A 28 5.40 -11.87 20.04
C GLY A 28 4.63 -10.63 20.51
N ILE A 29 3.89 -9.96 19.62
CA ILE A 29 3.03 -8.85 20.03
C ILE A 29 1.76 -9.49 20.58
N THR A 30 1.58 -9.41 21.90
CA THR A 30 0.39 -9.88 22.62
C THR A 30 -0.37 -8.69 23.19
N CYS A 31 -1.53 -8.92 23.79
CA CYS A 31 -2.27 -7.87 24.49
C CYS A 31 -1.49 -7.21 25.64
N ALA A 32 -0.37 -7.80 26.09
CA ALA A 32 0.53 -7.19 27.07
C ALA A 32 1.10 -5.85 26.57
N ASN A 33 1.29 -5.70 25.25
CA ASN A 33 1.81 -4.46 24.64
C ASN A 33 0.71 -3.42 24.35
N ARG A 34 -0.51 -3.64 24.88
CA ARG A 34 -1.69 -2.78 24.72
C ARG A 34 -1.88 -2.24 23.29
N PRO A 35 -1.90 -3.12 22.27
CA PRO A 35 -1.90 -2.68 20.88
C PRO A 35 -3.25 -2.10 20.39
N CYS A 36 -4.35 -2.32 21.12
CA CYS A 36 -5.67 -1.78 20.76
C CYS A 36 -5.87 -0.38 21.35
N ILE A 37 -6.18 0.59 20.49
CA ILE A 37 -6.42 1.99 20.89
C ILE A 37 -7.91 2.37 20.80
N ASN A 38 -8.29 3.59 21.14
CA ASN A 38 -9.66 4.12 21.06
C ASN A 38 -10.74 3.25 21.77
N GLY A 39 -10.39 2.66 22.91
CA GLY A 39 -11.31 1.81 23.69
C GLY A 39 -11.52 0.40 23.12
N GLY A 40 -10.69 -0.03 22.16
CA GLY A 40 -10.72 -1.38 21.63
C GLY A 40 -10.37 -2.44 22.70
N THR A 41 -11.13 -3.54 22.72
CA THR A 41 -10.85 -4.68 23.61
C THR A 41 -9.88 -5.63 22.93
N CYS A 42 -8.75 -5.92 23.58
CA CYS A 42 -7.73 -6.81 23.06
C CYS A 42 -7.97 -8.27 23.44
N PHE A 43 -7.75 -9.18 22.49
CA PHE A 43 -7.80 -10.62 22.71
C PHE A 43 -6.52 -11.30 22.20
N ASN A 44 -5.92 -12.15 23.02
CA ASN A 44 -4.76 -12.94 22.63
C ASN A 44 -5.16 -14.07 21.67
N ASN A 45 -4.36 -14.30 20.64
CA ASN A 45 -4.51 -15.38 19.68
C ASN A 45 -3.14 -16.04 19.40
N GLY A 46 -2.75 -16.98 20.26
CA GLY A 46 -1.41 -17.57 20.23
C GLY A 46 -0.33 -16.51 20.50
N ASP A 47 0.65 -16.40 19.60
CA ASP A 47 1.72 -15.38 19.63
C ASP A 47 1.31 -14.03 18.99
N SER A 48 0.02 -13.87 18.67
CA SER A 48 -0.57 -12.68 18.04
C SER A 48 -1.75 -12.15 18.85
N TYR A 49 -2.35 -11.05 18.41
CA TYR A 49 -3.52 -10.44 19.04
C TYR A 49 -4.54 -10.00 17.99
N PHE A 50 -5.78 -9.77 18.42
CA PHE A 50 -6.74 -9.01 17.64
C PHE A 50 -7.49 -8.01 18.52
N CYS A 51 -7.91 -6.90 17.90
CA CYS A 51 -8.64 -5.83 18.57
C CYS A 51 -10.12 -5.83 18.17
N TYR A 52 -10.99 -5.74 19.17
CA TYR A 52 -12.41 -5.48 18.98
C TYR A 52 -12.72 -4.01 19.25
N CYS A 53 -13.02 -3.24 18.21
CA CYS A 53 -13.14 -1.78 18.26
C CYS A 53 -14.49 -1.25 18.79
N GLY A 54 -15.24 -2.10 19.52
CA GLY A 54 -16.51 -1.74 20.13
C GLY A 54 -17.72 -1.84 19.18
N PRO A 55 -18.94 -1.73 19.73
CA PRO A 55 -20.19 -2.01 19.00
C PRO A 55 -20.70 -0.86 18.11
N THR A 56 -20.11 0.34 18.21
CA THR A 56 -20.62 1.55 17.55
C THR A 56 -20.04 1.79 16.15
N ASN A 57 -19.15 0.93 15.65
CA ASN A 57 -18.41 1.08 14.38
C ASN A 57 -17.76 2.48 14.22
N THR A 58 -17.49 3.17 15.32
CA THR A 58 -16.87 4.51 15.34
C THR A 58 -15.38 4.44 15.02
N PHE A 59 -14.73 3.35 15.42
CA PHE A 59 -13.33 3.06 15.14
C PHE A 59 -13.20 1.70 14.44
N THR A 60 -12.32 1.61 13.45
CA THR A 60 -11.98 0.43 12.65
C THR A 60 -10.46 0.34 12.48
N GLY A 61 -9.97 -0.64 11.72
CA GLY A 61 -8.53 -0.90 11.59
C GLY A 61 -8.06 -2.04 12.49
N THR A 62 -6.79 -2.41 12.34
CA THR A 62 -6.23 -3.62 12.99
C THR A 62 -6.06 -3.41 14.50
N ASN A 63 -5.82 -2.16 14.88
CA ASN A 63 -5.58 -1.67 16.23
C ASN A 63 -6.65 -0.69 16.70
N CYS A 64 -7.76 -0.53 15.96
CA CYS A 64 -8.81 0.47 16.20
C CYS A 64 -8.36 1.92 15.98
N GLU A 65 -7.41 2.12 15.07
CA GLU A 65 -6.77 3.39 14.75
C GLU A 65 -7.53 4.25 13.74
N ILE A 66 -8.42 3.65 12.95
CA ILE A 66 -9.14 4.32 11.87
C ILE A 66 -10.48 4.83 12.41
N ILE A 67 -10.83 6.09 12.15
CA ILE A 67 -12.14 6.65 12.52
C ILE A 67 -13.10 6.39 11.36
N SER A 68 -14.20 5.67 11.61
CA SER A 68 -15.15 5.23 10.57
C SER A 68 -16.47 5.99 10.56
N SER A 69 -16.70 6.94 11.48
CA SER A 69 -17.88 7.83 11.45
C SER A 69 -17.50 9.30 11.54
N THR A 70 -18.19 10.14 10.75
CA THR A 70 -18.03 11.60 10.70
C THR A 70 -18.72 12.33 11.87
N LEU A 71 -19.25 11.60 12.84
CA LEU A 71 -19.90 12.14 14.04
C LEU A 71 -18.99 11.97 15.24
N VAL A 72 -17.93 12.80 15.31
CA VAL A 72 -17.26 13.10 16.58
C VAL A 72 -17.64 14.53 16.97
N PRO A 73 -18.76 14.78 17.66
CA PRO A 73 -18.92 16.03 18.38
C PRO A 73 -18.10 15.91 19.67
N ASN A 74 -16.95 16.58 19.63
CA ASN A 74 -16.20 17.08 20.78
C ASN A 74 -15.16 16.13 21.43
N CYS A 75 -14.08 15.81 20.72
CA CYS A 75 -12.74 15.80 21.34
C CYS A 75 -12.00 17.05 20.83
N PRO A 76 -11.44 17.93 21.70
CA PRO A 76 -10.78 19.17 21.27
C PRO A 76 -9.71 18.91 20.22
N LEU A 77 -9.68 19.75 19.18
CA LEU A 77 -8.92 19.62 17.93
C LEU A 77 -7.37 19.56 18.08
N ASN A 78 -6.85 19.66 19.29
CA ASN A 78 -5.43 19.91 19.56
C ASN A 78 -4.67 18.71 20.16
N CYS A 79 -5.36 17.61 20.48
CA CYS A 79 -4.77 16.42 21.08
C CYS A 79 -4.58 15.30 20.05
N ALA A 80 -3.47 14.57 20.13
CA ALA A 80 -3.21 13.38 19.33
C ALA A 80 -4.33 12.32 19.54
N PRO A 81 -4.75 11.62 18.47
CA PRO A 81 -5.80 10.60 18.56
C PRO A 81 -5.37 9.45 19.50
N GLY A 82 -6.29 8.99 20.37
CA GLY A 82 -6.04 7.82 21.23
C GLY A 82 -6.51 7.89 22.68
N TYR A 83 -6.99 9.03 23.18
CA TYR A 83 -7.26 9.24 24.63
C TYR A 83 -8.71 9.59 25.00
N CYS A 84 -9.66 9.39 24.08
CA CYS A 84 -11.08 9.67 24.35
C CYS A 84 -11.74 8.45 25.03
N VAL A 85 -12.35 8.66 26.20
CA VAL A 85 -13.12 7.65 26.96
C VAL A 85 -14.60 8.04 27.05
N PRO A 86 -15.52 7.08 27.18
CA PRO A 86 -16.93 7.38 27.43
C PRO A 86 -17.08 8.19 28.73
N SER A 87 -17.72 9.36 28.67
CA SER A 87 -17.88 10.27 29.82
C SER A 87 -19.21 10.09 30.56
N GLY A 88 -20.14 9.31 30.00
CA GLY A 88 -21.51 9.17 30.49
C GLY A 88 -22.40 10.41 30.27
N SER A 89 -21.91 11.47 29.61
CA SER A 89 -22.71 12.66 29.32
C SER A 89 -23.57 12.49 28.07
N SER A 90 -24.84 12.92 28.12
CA SER A 90 -25.76 12.93 26.99
C SER A 90 -25.44 14.01 25.95
N THR A 91 -24.66 15.03 26.30
CA THR A 91 -24.28 16.14 25.43
C THR A 91 -22.83 16.07 24.95
N HIS A 92 -21.97 15.38 25.69
CA HIS A 92 -20.56 15.13 25.38
C HIS A 92 -20.22 13.67 25.65
N PRO A 93 -20.64 12.71 24.83
CA PRO A 93 -20.55 11.27 25.13
C PRO A 93 -19.12 10.75 25.37
N TYR A 94 -18.11 11.53 24.99
CA TYR A 94 -16.70 11.23 25.20
C TYR A 94 -16.00 12.39 25.94
N ALA A 95 -15.10 12.05 26.85
CA ALA A 95 -14.21 12.97 27.54
C ALA A 95 -12.76 12.52 27.35
N TYR A 96 -11.84 13.48 27.39
CA TYR A 96 -10.42 13.19 27.38
C TYR A 96 -9.97 12.71 28.76
N ASN A 97 -9.21 11.61 28.82
CA ASN A 97 -8.50 11.20 30.03
C ASN A 97 -7.24 10.44 29.63
N ALA A 98 -6.14 11.15 29.37
CA ALA A 98 -4.88 10.46 29.04
C ALA A 98 -4.18 9.85 30.24
N CYS A 99 -4.37 10.37 31.45
CA CYS A 99 -3.75 9.79 32.63
C CYS A 99 -4.29 8.39 32.98
N LEU A 100 -5.42 7.97 32.38
CA LEU A 100 -5.89 6.59 32.41
C LEU A 100 -5.01 5.63 31.58
N PHE A 101 -4.34 6.14 30.55
CA PHE A 101 -3.56 5.33 29.60
C PHE A 101 -2.05 5.55 29.71
N VAL A 102 -1.63 6.67 30.32
CA VAL A 102 -0.22 7.03 30.50
C VAL A 102 0.24 6.63 31.90
N ASN A 103 1.29 5.82 31.96
CA ASN A 103 2.05 5.57 33.17
C ASN A 103 3.29 6.46 33.17
N CYS A 104 3.41 7.39 34.11
CA CYS A 104 4.64 8.13 34.32
C CYS A 104 5.60 7.24 35.13
N GLU A 105 6.71 6.86 34.52
CA GLU A 105 7.70 5.97 35.11
C GLU A 105 8.42 6.63 36.30
N ASN A 106 9.12 5.81 37.09
CA ASN A 106 9.95 6.26 38.22
C ASN A 106 9.22 7.12 39.26
N GLY A 107 7.91 6.88 39.44
CA GLY A 107 7.09 7.59 40.42
C GLY A 107 6.72 9.02 40.00
N GLY A 108 6.80 9.34 38.71
CA GLY A 108 6.26 10.59 38.18
C GLY A 108 4.73 10.68 38.33
N GLU A 109 4.21 11.90 38.42
CA GLU A 109 2.77 12.15 38.52
C GLU A 109 2.22 12.57 37.15
N CYS A 110 1.14 11.93 36.69
CA CYS A 110 0.48 12.31 35.44
C CYS A 110 -0.51 13.45 35.68
N ILE A 111 -0.45 14.48 34.84
CA ILE A 111 -1.33 15.63 34.88
C ILE A 111 -1.97 15.81 33.51
N GLU A 112 -3.29 15.99 33.47
CA GLU A 112 -4.00 16.37 32.25
C GLU A 112 -3.61 17.81 31.87
N ASP A 113 -3.08 17.99 30.65
CA ASP A 113 -2.57 19.27 30.16
C ASP A 113 -3.00 19.49 28.70
N PRO A 114 -4.18 20.12 28.46
CA PRO A 114 -4.74 20.32 27.12
C PRO A 114 -3.94 21.30 26.24
N THR A 115 -2.86 21.88 26.77
CA THR A 115 -1.96 22.76 26.00
C THR A 115 -0.89 21.99 25.24
N THR A 116 -0.67 20.73 25.58
CA THR A 116 0.30 19.85 24.92
C THR A 116 -0.35 19.09 23.77
N ILE A 117 0.45 18.69 22.76
CA ILE A 117 -0.06 17.91 21.61
C ILE A 117 -0.61 16.54 22.02
N ASP A 118 -0.14 15.97 23.14
CA ASP A 118 -0.62 14.69 23.66
C ASP A 118 -1.68 14.86 24.77
N CYS A 119 -1.93 16.11 25.15
CA CYS A 119 -2.85 16.57 26.19
C CYS A 119 -2.55 16.11 27.63
N PHE A 120 -1.35 15.58 27.89
CA PHE A 120 -0.87 15.20 29.22
C PHE A 120 0.55 15.68 29.43
N LYS A 121 0.94 15.78 30.70
CA LYS A 121 2.32 15.99 31.12
C LYS A 121 2.64 15.12 32.32
N CYS A 122 3.77 14.43 32.27
CA CYS A 122 4.34 13.81 33.46
C CYS A 122 5.17 14.83 34.24
N GLN A 123 4.82 15.05 35.51
CA GLN A 123 5.66 15.76 36.46
C GLN A 123 6.66 14.77 37.06
N CYS A 124 7.89 14.82 36.56
CA CYS A 124 8.95 13.94 37.03
C CYS A 124 9.44 14.35 38.42
N ILE A 125 9.76 13.34 39.24
CA ILE A 125 10.48 13.55 40.49
C ILE A 125 11.93 14.01 40.20
N PRO A 126 12.61 14.66 41.18
CA PRO A 126 14.01 15.07 41.01
C PRO A 126 14.91 13.89 40.60
N GLY A 127 15.74 14.10 39.58
CA GLY A 127 16.64 13.07 39.05
C GLY A 127 16.09 12.27 37.87
N TYR A 128 14.88 12.58 37.39
CA TYR A 128 14.30 11.97 36.18
C TYR A 128 13.75 13.03 35.22
N THR A 129 13.79 12.71 33.93
CA THR A 129 13.33 13.54 32.80
C THR A 129 12.74 12.65 31.71
N GLY A 130 12.36 13.25 30.58
CA GLY A 130 11.65 12.58 29.50
C GLY A 130 10.13 12.76 29.58
N LYS A 131 9.45 12.47 28.47
CA LYS A 131 7.98 12.68 28.34
C LYS A 131 7.17 11.87 29.35
N ILE A 132 7.67 10.68 29.69
CA ILE A 132 7.06 9.76 30.67
C ILE A 132 7.98 9.49 31.87
N CYS A 133 8.95 10.37 32.15
CA CYS A 133 9.91 10.20 33.26
C CYS A 133 10.75 8.91 33.22
N ASP A 134 10.97 8.37 32.01
CA ASP A 134 11.73 7.16 31.72
C ASP A 134 13.25 7.37 31.74
N THR A 135 13.69 8.62 31.62
CA THR A 135 15.10 8.96 31.51
C THR A 135 15.64 9.43 32.86
N GLN A 136 16.55 8.66 33.46
CA GLN A 136 17.28 9.16 34.63
C GLN A 136 18.15 10.34 34.19
N ILE A 137 17.98 11.50 34.85
CA ILE A 137 18.89 12.62 34.69
C ILE A 137 20.24 12.13 35.20
N PRO A 138 21.29 12.07 34.36
CA PRO A 138 22.62 11.77 34.83
C PRO A 138 22.93 12.78 35.94
N ILE A 139 23.24 12.27 37.13
CA ILE A 139 23.57 13.12 38.27
C ILE A 139 24.90 13.80 37.91
N ILE A 140 24.83 14.99 37.31
CA ILE A 140 26.02 15.79 37.06
C ILE A 140 26.41 16.39 38.40
N PRO A 141 27.64 16.18 38.86
CA PRO A 141 28.04 16.60 40.17
C PRO A 141 28.19 18.11 40.20
N ILE A 142 27.51 18.72 41.16
CA ILE A 142 27.75 20.12 41.53
C ILE A 142 29.17 20.19 42.07
N GLY A 143 30.13 20.62 41.24
CA GLY A 143 31.55 20.80 41.58
C GLY A 143 32.45 19.56 41.49
N CYS A 144 32.03 18.51 40.78
CA CYS A 144 32.79 17.27 40.53
C CYS A 144 33.51 16.61 41.73
N ASN A 145 32.75 15.96 42.61
CA ASN A 145 33.23 14.76 43.30
C ASN A 145 32.04 13.81 43.58
N PRO A 146 32.07 12.52 43.19
CA PRO A 146 33.08 11.84 42.36
C PRO A 146 32.68 11.98 40.89
N GLY A 147 33.22 13.02 40.24
CA GLY A 147 32.50 13.64 39.14
C GLY A 147 32.79 13.19 37.73
N CYS A 148 33.98 12.62 37.49
CA CYS A 148 34.40 12.20 36.16
C CYS A 148 35.04 10.80 36.26
N GLN A 149 34.62 9.89 35.40
CA GLN A 149 35.13 8.53 35.30
C GLN A 149 36.28 8.46 34.28
N ASN A 150 36.95 7.30 34.21
CA ASN A 150 37.99 6.99 33.22
C ASN A 150 39.12 8.03 33.12
N GLY A 151 39.44 8.66 34.25
CA GLY A 151 40.50 9.67 34.36
C GLY A 151 40.15 11.02 33.73
N GLY A 152 38.87 11.31 33.46
CA GLY A 152 38.43 12.63 33.02
C GLY A 152 38.72 13.72 34.05
N VAL A 153 39.00 14.94 33.57
CA VAL A 153 39.34 16.10 34.41
C VAL A 153 38.13 17.02 34.53
N CYS A 154 37.77 17.42 35.75
CA CYS A 154 36.69 18.39 35.93
C CYS A 154 37.16 19.83 35.69
N ILE A 155 36.48 20.54 34.81
CA ILE A 155 36.72 21.94 34.49
C ILE A 155 35.38 22.67 34.48
N GLY A 156 35.17 23.61 35.40
CA GLY A 156 33.98 24.46 35.41
C GLY A 156 32.65 23.71 35.44
N ASN A 157 32.54 22.68 36.30
CA ASN A 157 31.38 21.78 36.42
C ASN A 157 31.11 20.88 35.21
N SER A 158 32.09 20.69 34.31
CA SER A 158 32.01 19.77 33.19
C SER A 158 33.22 18.83 33.15
N CYS A 159 33.02 17.59 32.74
CA CYS A 159 34.11 16.62 32.59
C CYS A 159 34.76 16.73 31.21
N GLN A 160 36.05 17.02 31.19
CA GLN A 160 36.89 16.85 30.01
C GLN A 160 37.40 15.41 29.98
N CYS A 161 36.92 14.62 29.01
CA CYS A 161 37.26 13.20 28.89
C CYS A 161 38.64 12.98 28.28
N ASN A 162 39.30 11.91 28.73
CA ASN A 162 40.53 11.43 28.11
C ASN A 162 40.25 10.87 26.71
N PRO A 163 41.25 10.86 25.80
CA PRO A 163 41.12 10.24 24.49
C PRO A 163 40.59 8.81 24.60
N GLY A 164 39.56 8.49 23.81
CA GLY A 164 38.92 7.17 23.86
C GLY A 164 37.72 7.08 24.81
N PHE A 165 37.30 8.17 25.47
CA PHE A 165 36.09 8.23 26.29
C PHE A 165 35.22 9.45 25.94
N THR A 166 33.91 9.30 26.14
CA THR A 166 32.87 10.31 25.92
C THR A 166 31.79 10.16 27.00
N GLY A 167 30.75 10.98 26.95
CA GLY A 167 29.70 11.04 27.97
C GLY A 167 29.92 12.16 28.98
N ILE A 168 28.84 12.58 29.64
CA ILE A 168 28.81 13.74 30.55
C ILE A 168 29.74 13.56 31.76
N ILE A 169 29.94 12.32 32.19
CA ILE A 169 30.89 11.95 33.25
C ILE A 169 32.03 11.08 32.72
N CYS A 170 32.27 11.05 31.40
CA CYS A 170 33.31 10.25 30.76
C CYS A 170 33.20 8.72 31.00
N ASP A 171 31.97 8.22 31.13
CA ASP A 171 31.63 6.81 31.38
C ASP A 171 31.58 5.96 30.11
N THR A 172 31.46 6.58 28.94
CA THR A 172 31.26 5.87 27.68
C THR A 172 32.60 5.71 26.95
N GLN A 173 33.05 4.48 26.71
CA GLN A 173 34.24 4.24 25.89
C GLN A 173 33.92 4.52 24.41
N ILE A 174 34.74 5.33 23.75
CA ILE A 174 34.68 5.50 22.29
C ILE A 174 35.17 4.19 21.67
N PRO A 175 34.36 3.54 20.82
CA PRO A 175 34.79 2.33 20.13
C PRO A 175 36.10 2.58 19.37
N ILE A 176 37.10 1.74 19.60
CA ILE A 176 38.37 1.80 18.85
C ILE A 176 38.07 1.26 17.45
N ILE A 177 37.80 2.18 16.53
CA ILE A 177 37.63 1.84 15.11
C ILE A 177 38.98 2.04 14.43
N PRO A 178 39.51 1.01 13.71
CA PRO A 178 40.74 1.17 12.93
C PRO A 178 40.64 2.38 11.99
N ILE A 179 41.74 3.12 11.84
CA ILE A 179 41.76 4.46 11.19
C ILE A 179 41.09 4.45 9.81
N GLY A 180 41.23 3.38 9.02
CA GLY A 180 40.59 3.31 7.69
C GLY A 180 39.12 2.90 7.68
N CYS A 181 38.56 2.51 8.82
CA CYS A 181 37.19 2.03 8.96
C CYS A 181 36.27 3.00 9.72
N ASN A 182 36.75 4.15 10.20
CA ASN A 182 35.92 5.17 10.89
C ASN A 182 34.86 5.75 9.90
N PRO A 183 33.55 5.78 10.22
CA PRO A 183 32.87 5.58 11.53
C PRO A 183 32.42 4.16 11.90
N GLY A 184 32.84 3.16 11.15
CA GLY A 184 32.51 1.75 11.32
C GLY A 184 31.99 1.17 10.01
N CYS A 185 32.12 -0.14 9.83
CA CYS A 185 31.48 -0.85 8.73
C CYS A 185 30.02 -1.12 9.09
N GLN A 186 29.09 -0.72 8.21
CA GLN A 186 27.65 -0.90 8.39
C GLN A 186 27.17 -2.23 7.80
N ASN A 187 25.90 -2.57 8.03
CA ASN A 187 25.20 -3.69 7.39
C ASN A 187 25.95 -5.04 7.47
N GLY A 188 26.55 -5.33 8.62
CA GLY A 188 27.32 -6.56 8.84
C GLY A 188 28.65 -6.62 8.09
N GLY A 189 29.19 -5.47 7.66
CA GLY A 189 30.55 -5.39 7.11
C GLY A 189 31.61 -5.59 8.19
N VAL A 190 32.76 -6.16 7.80
CA VAL A 190 33.90 -6.42 8.70
C VAL A 190 35.08 -5.56 8.28
N CYS A 191 35.73 -4.90 9.25
CA CYS A 191 36.93 -4.12 8.99
C CYS A 191 38.15 -5.04 8.88
N ILE A 192 38.79 -5.07 7.71
CA ILE A 192 40.00 -5.84 7.44
C ILE A 192 41.00 -4.90 6.77
N ASP A 193 42.23 -4.80 7.30
CA ASP A 193 43.31 -3.97 6.76
C ASP A 193 42.89 -2.54 6.41
N ASN A 194 42.24 -1.84 7.36
CA ASN A 194 41.78 -0.46 7.17
C ASN A 194 40.73 -0.27 6.04
N SER A 195 40.02 -1.34 5.65
CA SER A 195 38.93 -1.27 4.67
C SER A 195 37.75 -2.15 5.08
N CYS A 196 36.52 -1.68 4.82
CA CYS A 196 35.33 -2.48 5.08
C CYS A 196 35.14 -3.54 3.98
N LYS A 197 35.08 -4.81 4.39
CA LYS A 197 34.59 -5.90 3.55
C LYS A 197 33.10 -6.07 3.78
N CYS A 198 32.31 -5.79 2.75
CA CYS A 198 30.85 -5.77 2.84
C CYS A 198 30.26 -7.17 2.79
N SER A 199 29.20 -7.37 3.57
CA SER A 199 28.36 -8.57 3.47
C SER A 199 27.64 -8.62 2.11
N PRO A 200 27.24 -9.82 1.64
CA PRO A 200 26.52 -9.97 0.38
C PRO A 200 25.29 -9.06 0.31
N GLY A 201 25.09 -8.40 -0.83
CA GLY A 201 23.98 -7.45 -1.02
C GLY A 201 24.28 -6.02 -0.55
N PHE A 202 25.50 -5.71 -0.10
CA PHE A 202 25.92 -4.36 0.26
C PHE A 202 27.24 -3.97 -0.42
N THR A 203 27.40 -2.67 -0.65
CA THR A 203 28.57 -2.03 -1.27
C THR A 203 28.80 -0.66 -0.64
N GLY A 204 29.82 0.07 -1.11
CA GLY A 204 30.24 1.35 -0.55
C GLY A 204 31.43 1.23 0.40
N LYS A 205 32.12 2.35 0.66
CA LYS A 205 33.35 2.39 1.46
C LYS A 205 33.15 1.86 2.88
N ILE A 206 31.96 2.08 3.42
CA ILE A 206 31.55 1.65 4.77
C ILE A 206 30.36 0.68 4.72
N CYS A 207 30.08 0.06 3.56
CA CYS A 207 28.99 -0.90 3.37
C CYS A 207 27.58 -0.33 3.62
N ASP A 208 27.40 0.96 3.37
CA ASP A 208 26.17 1.73 3.57
C ASP A 208 25.20 1.63 2.38
N THR A 209 25.66 1.17 1.22
CA THR A 209 24.85 1.10 0.00
C THR A 209 24.31 -0.31 -0.19
N GLN A 210 22.99 -0.49 -0.20
CA GLN A 210 22.39 -1.75 -0.59
C GLN A 210 22.55 -1.96 -2.12
N ILE A 211 23.04 -3.14 -2.51
CA ILE A 211 23.06 -3.55 -3.92
C ILE A 211 21.61 -3.83 -4.33
N PRO A 212 21.09 -3.19 -5.38
CA PRO A 212 19.74 -3.45 -5.87
C PRO A 212 19.57 -4.94 -6.15
N ILE A 213 18.52 -5.54 -5.57
CA ILE A 213 18.17 -6.93 -5.87
C ILE A 213 17.50 -6.93 -7.23
N ILE A 214 18.26 -7.30 -8.26
CA ILE A 214 17.74 -7.49 -9.62
C ILE A 214 17.37 -8.97 -9.76
N PRO A 215 16.13 -9.31 -10.15
CA PRO A 215 15.76 -10.69 -10.44
C PRO A 215 16.73 -11.33 -11.43
N ILE A 216 17.02 -12.62 -11.26
CA ILE A 216 18.13 -13.33 -11.94
C ILE A 216 18.10 -13.14 -13.47
N GLY A 217 16.91 -13.19 -14.08
CA GLY A 217 16.76 -13.03 -15.53
C GLY A 217 16.70 -11.58 -16.04
N CYS A 218 16.84 -10.60 -15.16
CA CYS A 218 16.81 -9.18 -15.49
C CYS A 218 18.13 -8.45 -15.20
N ASN A 219 19.18 -9.14 -14.74
CA ASN A 219 20.51 -8.58 -14.48
C ASN A 219 21.24 -8.29 -15.82
N PRO A 220 21.72 -7.06 -16.12
CA PRO A 220 22.07 -5.94 -15.23
C PRO A 220 20.98 -4.90 -14.96
N GLY A 221 19.77 -5.11 -15.45
CA GLY A 221 18.61 -4.24 -15.31
C GLY A 221 17.94 -4.02 -16.66
N CYS A 222 16.63 -3.78 -16.66
CA CYS A 222 15.90 -3.41 -17.88
C CYS A 222 16.17 -1.94 -18.21
N GLN A 223 16.71 -1.69 -19.41
CA GLN A 223 17.05 -0.34 -19.89
C GLN A 223 15.84 0.35 -20.53
N ASN A 224 15.99 1.64 -20.84
CA ASN A 224 15.04 2.43 -21.64
C ASN A 224 13.57 2.36 -21.16
N GLY A 225 13.37 2.35 -19.84
CA GLY A 225 12.04 2.27 -19.23
C GLY A 225 11.39 0.88 -19.30
N GLY A 226 12.17 -0.18 -19.53
CA GLY A 226 11.68 -1.55 -19.41
C GLY A 226 11.40 -1.94 -17.95
N VAL A 227 10.44 -2.84 -17.75
CA VAL A 227 10.06 -3.36 -16.42
C VAL A 227 10.37 -4.84 -16.35
N CYS A 228 10.98 -5.30 -15.26
CA CYS A 228 11.23 -6.73 -15.04
C CYS A 228 9.94 -7.43 -14.57
N ILE A 229 9.46 -8.38 -15.36
CA ILE A 229 8.29 -9.21 -15.03
C ILE A 229 8.68 -10.67 -15.27
N ASP A 230 8.49 -11.53 -14.27
CA ASP A 230 8.77 -12.97 -14.33
C ASP A 230 10.18 -13.31 -14.88
N ASN A 231 11.22 -12.64 -14.37
CA ASN A 231 12.62 -12.80 -14.81
C ASN A 231 12.87 -12.45 -16.29
N SER A 232 12.04 -11.62 -16.91
CA SER A 232 12.28 -11.10 -18.27
C SER A 232 11.95 -9.62 -18.34
N CYS A 233 12.76 -8.85 -19.08
CA CYS A 233 12.44 -7.45 -19.33
C CYS A 233 11.26 -7.33 -20.30
N LYS A 234 10.25 -6.56 -19.91
CA LYS A 234 9.18 -6.08 -20.78
C LYS A 234 9.51 -4.66 -21.21
N CYS A 235 9.80 -4.50 -22.49
CA CYS A 235 10.30 -3.24 -23.03
C CYS A 235 9.19 -2.20 -23.24
N SER A 236 9.54 -0.95 -22.95
CA SER A 236 8.71 0.19 -23.35
C SER A 236 8.62 0.28 -24.89
N PRO A 237 7.56 0.88 -25.44
CA PRO A 237 7.38 0.98 -26.89
C PRO A 237 8.60 1.62 -27.58
N GLY A 238 8.95 1.10 -28.76
CA GLY A 238 10.14 1.54 -29.49
C GLY A 238 11.47 0.94 -29.04
N PHE A 239 11.47 -0.01 -28.09
CA PHE A 239 12.65 -0.74 -27.65
C PHE A 239 12.43 -2.26 -27.66
N THR A 240 13.51 -3.00 -27.89
CA THR A 240 13.57 -4.47 -27.93
C THR A 240 14.94 -4.94 -27.39
N GLY A 241 15.19 -6.25 -27.42
CA GLY A 241 16.37 -6.87 -26.82
C GLY A 241 16.10 -7.45 -25.44
N THR A 242 17.03 -8.27 -24.94
CA THR A 242 16.85 -9.03 -23.68
C THR A 242 16.71 -8.10 -22.48
N TYR A 243 17.37 -6.95 -22.54
CA TYR A 243 17.38 -5.92 -21.51
C TYR A 243 16.82 -4.59 -22.05
N CYS A 244 16.05 -4.61 -23.14
CA CYS A 244 15.47 -3.43 -23.79
C CYS A 244 16.51 -2.41 -24.28
N GLU A 245 17.71 -2.89 -24.62
CA GLU A 245 18.87 -2.11 -25.04
C GLU A 245 18.82 -1.67 -26.50
N ILE A 246 17.96 -2.30 -27.32
CA ILE A 246 17.91 -2.10 -28.76
C ILE A 246 16.76 -1.15 -29.10
N LYS A 247 17.07 -0.02 -29.74
CA LYS A 247 16.04 0.89 -30.28
C LYS A 247 15.44 0.34 -31.57
N VAL A 248 14.11 0.28 -31.64
CA VAL A 248 13.38 -0.11 -32.85
C VAL A 248 13.30 1.09 -33.79
N ASN A 249 13.97 1.00 -34.94
CA ASN A 249 13.96 2.05 -35.96
C ASN A 249 12.80 1.92 -36.95
N ASN A 250 12.44 0.68 -37.31
CA ASN A 250 11.27 0.38 -38.14
C ASN A 250 10.44 -0.70 -37.42
N PRO A 251 9.21 -0.38 -36.98
CA PRO A 251 8.38 -1.35 -36.26
C PRO A 251 7.82 -2.45 -37.18
N CYS A 252 7.94 -2.30 -38.51
CA CYS A 252 7.53 -3.28 -39.50
C CYS A 252 8.67 -4.17 -40.00
N ASP A 253 9.85 -4.15 -39.36
CA ASP A 253 10.99 -4.96 -39.74
C ASP A 253 11.56 -5.74 -38.54
N PRO A 254 11.42 -7.09 -38.50
CA PRO A 254 10.69 -7.93 -39.48
C PRO A 254 9.16 -7.70 -39.40
N ASN A 255 8.43 -7.99 -40.49
CA ASN A 255 6.98 -7.75 -40.56
C ASN A 255 6.23 -8.54 -39.46
N PRO A 256 5.67 -7.85 -38.44
CA PRO A 256 5.01 -8.51 -37.33
C PRO A 256 3.60 -9.01 -37.67
N CYS A 257 3.03 -8.60 -38.82
CA CYS A 257 1.68 -8.96 -39.25
C CYS A 257 1.61 -10.35 -39.92
N GLY A 258 2.69 -11.11 -39.86
CA GLY A 258 2.82 -12.40 -40.54
C GLY A 258 2.67 -12.28 -42.06
N ILE A 259 2.23 -13.38 -42.68
CA ILE A 259 1.99 -13.46 -44.13
C ILE A 259 0.58 -13.01 -44.53
N HIS A 260 -0.30 -12.74 -43.56
CA HIS A 260 -1.72 -12.44 -43.77
C HIS A 260 -2.09 -10.98 -43.43
N GLY A 261 -1.09 -10.11 -43.33
CA GLY A 261 -1.29 -8.71 -43.01
C GLY A 261 -0.22 -7.79 -43.58
N ILE A 262 -0.65 -6.58 -43.93
CA ILE A 262 0.23 -5.49 -44.36
C ILE A 262 0.54 -4.62 -43.14
N CYS A 263 1.83 -4.40 -42.88
CA CYS A 263 2.29 -3.57 -41.76
C CYS A 263 2.39 -2.09 -42.13
N PHE A 264 1.92 -1.24 -41.23
CA PHE A 264 2.09 0.21 -41.25
C PHE A 264 2.80 0.65 -39.97
N GLY A 265 3.92 1.37 -40.12
CA GLY A 265 4.61 1.98 -38.99
C GLY A 265 3.95 3.31 -38.60
N ILE A 266 3.60 3.44 -37.33
CA ILE A 266 3.01 4.67 -36.77
C ILE A 266 4.01 5.27 -35.79
N ASN A 267 4.36 6.54 -35.98
CA ASN A 267 5.23 7.27 -35.06
C ASN A 267 4.38 7.96 -33.99
N LEU A 268 4.60 7.58 -32.73
CA LEU A 268 3.97 8.21 -31.56
C LEU A 268 5.02 8.92 -30.70
N SER A 269 4.58 9.78 -29.79
CA SER A 269 5.45 10.51 -28.86
C SER A 269 6.27 9.58 -27.96
N HIS A 270 5.78 8.36 -27.71
CA HIS A 270 6.44 7.32 -26.93
C HIS A 270 7.12 6.25 -27.81
N GLY A 271 7.41 6.54 -29.08
CA GLY A 271 8.14 5.64 -29.99
C GLY A 271 7.29 5.03 -31.12
N PRO A 272 7.95 4.41 -32.11
CA PRO A 272 7.26 3.82 -33.26
C PRO A 272 6.56 2.50 -32.90
N ILE A 273 5.34 2.31 -33.40
CA ILE A 273 4.54 1.09 -33.23
C ILE A 273 4.11 0.51 -34.58
N ALA A 274 3.88 -0.80 -34.64
CA ALA A 274 3.34 -1.48 -35.81
C ALA A 274 1.82 -1.56 -35.74
N TYR A 275 1.15 -1.26 -36.86
CA TYR A 275 -0.26 -1.50 -37.09
C TYR A 275 -0.43 -2.47 -38.25
N CYS A 276 -1.23 -3.51 -38.04
CA CYS A 276 -1.47 -4.55 -39.04
C CYS A 276 -2.85 -4.40 -39.66
N ASN A 277 -2.88 -4.23 -40.98
CA ASN A 277 -4.11 -4.35 -41.75
C ASN A 277 -4.23 -5.80 -42.25
N CYS A 278 -5.18 -6.55 -41.71
CA CYS A 278 -5.33 -7.97 -42.00
C CYS A 278 -6.07 -8.22 -43.31
N GLU A 279 -5.66 -9.28 -44.01
CA GLU A 279 -6.37 -9.81 -45.18
C GLU A 279 -7.73 -10.41 -44.78
N ASN A 280 -8.63 -10.55 -45.75
CA ASN A 280 -9.94 -11.15 -45.53
C ASN A 280 -9.79 -12.56 -44.90
N ARG A 281 -10.54 -12.79 -43.82
CA ARG A 281 -10.49 -13.99 -42.96
C ARG A 281 -9.28 -14.09 -42.02
N TRP A 282 -8.58 -13.00 -41.74
CA TRP A 282 -7.59 -12.94 -40.67
C TRP A 282 -7.88 -11.76 -39.72
N THR A 283 -7.61 -11.96 -38.43
CA THR A 283 -7.80 -10.97 -37.36
C THR A 283 -6.70 -11.10 -36.30
N GLY A 284 -6.78 -10.28 -35.25
CA GLY A 284 -5.77 -10.19 -34.21
C GLY A 284 -4.77 -9.07 -34.47
N ARG A 285 -3.99 -8.71 -33.44
CA ARG A 285 -2.98 -7.63 -33.51
C ARG A 285 -1.91 -7.88 -34.57
N TYR A 286 -1.65 -9.16 -34.86
CA TYR A 286 -0.60 -9.63 -35.75
C TYR A 286 -1.15 -10.42 -36.96
N CYS A 287 -2.46 -10.36 -37.22
CA CYS A 287 -3.13 -11.10 -38.30
C CYS A 287 -2.86 -12.61 -38.28
N ASP A 288 -2.74 -13.18 -37.09
CA ASP A 288 -2.39 -14.58 -36.80
C ASP A 288 -3.61 -15.45 -36.45
N VAL A 289 -4.81 -14.85 -36.42
CA VAL A 289 -6.06 -15.55 -36.11
C VAL A 289 -6.93 -15.68 -37.36
N ASN A 290 -7.23 -16.91 -37.78
CA ASN A 290 -8.10 -17.17 -38.92
C ASN A 290 -9.59 -17.06 -38.54
N ILE A 291 -10.38 -16.31 -39.31
CA ILE A 291 -11.82 -16.12 -39.14
C ILE A 291 -12.59 -17.18 -39.95
N ASP A 292 -12.31 -18.46 -39.70
CA ASP A 292 -13.09 -19.58 -40.22
C ASP A 292 -13.90 -20.22 -39.09
N VAL A 293 -14.79 -19.44 -38.47
CA VAL A 293 -15.60 -19.95 -37.36
C VAL A 293 -17.00 -19.37 -37.33
N ASN A 294 -17.96 -20.15 -37.85
CA ASN A 294 -19.35 -20.08 -37.42
C ASN A 294 -19.40 -20.44 -35.93
N CYS A 295 -19.64 -19.45 -35.05
CA CYS A 295 -19.86 -19.61 -33.61
C CYS A 295 -19.07 -20.77 -32.96
N PRO A 296 -17.75 -20.62 -32.72
CA PRO A 296 -16.95 -21.64 -32.06
C PRO A 296 -17.58 -22.04 -30.72
N ILE A 297 -17.49 -23.32 -30.38
CA ILE A 297 -17.94 -23.81 -29.06
C ILE A 297 -17.20 -23.00 -27.98
N GLY A 298 -17.94 -22.33 -27.10
CA GLY A 298 -17.39 -21.45 -26.07
C GLY A 298 -17.12 -20.01 -26.51
N TYR A 299 -17.60 -19.57 -27.68
CA TYR A 299 -17.53 -18.17 -28.09
C TYR A 299 -18.32 -17.26 -27.14
N CYS A 300 -19.53 -17.65 -26.75
CA CYS A 300 -20.32 -16.97 -25.71
C CYS A 300 -20.18 -17.68 -24.37
N PHE A 301 -19.78 -16.95 -23.34
CA PHE A 301 -19.66 -17.43 -21.98
C PHE A 301 -21.02 -17.45 -21.25
N SER A 302 -21.04 -18.09 -20.08
CA SER A 302 -22.16 -18.02 -19.12
C SER A 302 -23.54 -18.43 -19.67
N GLY A 303 -23.57 -19.27 -20.72
CA GLY A 303 -24.81 -19.72 -21.36
C GLY A 303 -25.39 -18.73 -22.37
N GLY A 304 -24.61 -17.76 -22.86
CA GLY A 304 -25.04 -16.85 -23.91
C GLY A 304 -25.31 -17.54 -25.26
N THR A 305 -26.29 -17.02 -25.99
CA THR A 305 -26.67 -17.54 -27.31
C THR A 305 -25.85 -16.85 -28.39
N CYS A 306 -25.12 -17.62 -29.19
CA CYS A 306 -24.33 -17.11 -30.30
C CYS A 306 -25.19 -16.92 -31.55
N GLY A 307 -25.08 -15.77 -32.20
CA GLY A 307 -25.75 -15.43 -33.46
C GLY A 307 -24.80 -14.75 -34.45
N MET A 308 -25.28 -14.49 -35.67
CA MET A 308 -24.50 -13.89 -36.75
C MET A 308 -25.13 -12.57 -37.21
N ILE A 309 -24.32 -11.52 -37.35
CA ILE A 309 -24.69 -10.31 -38.11
C ILE A 309 -23.70 -10.20 -39.28
N GLY A 310 -24.15 -10.52 -40.49
CA GLY A 310 -23.26 -10.72 -41.63
C GLY A 310 -22.27 -11.85 -41.36
N ASN A 311 -20.97 -11.55 -41.41
CA ASN A 311 -19.87 -12.50 -41.14
C ASN A 311 -19.25 -12.34 -39.74
N VAL A 312 -19.91 -11.62 -38.82
CA VAL A 312 -19.39 -11.36 -37.46
C VAL A 312 -20.25 -12.13 -36.44
N PRO A 313 -19.65 -13.04 -35.64
CA PRO A 313 -20.37 -13.71 -34.55
C PRO A 313 -20.57 -12.74 -33.37
N TYR A 314 -21.79 -12.69 -32.85
CA TYR A 314 -22.17 -11.89 -31.68
C TYR A 314 -22.85 -12.75 -30.62
N CYS A 315 -22.80 -12.32 -29.37
CA CYS A 315 -23.42 -13.01 -28.25
C CYS A 315 -24.65 -12.27 -27.73
N THR A 316 -25.73 -13.01 -27.47
CA THR A 316 -26.90 -12.54 -26.72
C THR A 316 -26.80 -13.08 -25.30
N CYS A 317 -26.65 -12.18 -24.31
CA CYS A 317 -26.38 -12.59 -22.94
C CYS A 317 -27.64 -12.92 -22.14
N PRO A 318 -27.60 -13.94 -21.27
CA PRO A 318 -28.68 -14.22 -20.34
C PRO A 318 -28.82 -13.10 -19.31
N ALA A 319 -29.96 -13.06 -18.62
CA ALA A 319 -30.18 -12.13 -17.52
C ALA A 319 -29.04 -12.20 -16.50
N MET A 320 -28.61 -11.01 -16.03
CA MET A 320 -27.50 -10.82 -15.09
C MET A 320 -26.09 -10.98 -15.67
N TYR A 321 -25.92 -11.08 -17.00
CA TYR A 321 -24.62 -11.09 -17.66
C TYR A 321 -24.49 -10.02 -18.76
N THR A 322 -23.30 -9.49 -18.95
CA THR A 322 -22.97 -8.46 -19.95
C THR A 322 -21.56 -8.67 -20.54
N GLY A 323 -21.18 -7.87 -21.53
CA GLY A 323 -19.94 -7.99 -22.30
C GLY A 323 -20.18 -8.48 -23.73
N GLU A 324 -19.19 -8.33 -24.61
CA GLU A 324 -19.30 -8.78 -26.01
C GLU A 324 -19.41 -10.30 -26.14
N ARG A 325 -18.95 -11.03 -25.11
CA ARG A 325 -18.98 -12.49 -25.04
C ARG A 325 -19.68 -13.01 -23.77
N CYS A 326 -20.43 -12.18 -23.04
CA CYS A 326 -21.15 -12.53 -21.80
C CYS A 326 -20.25 -12.96 -20.63
N GLU A 327 -19.05 -12.38 -20.56
CA GLU A 327 -18.01 -12.69 -19.59
C GLU A 327 -18.17 -11.98 -18.23
N PHE A 328 -19.07 -11.00 -18.12
CA PHE A 328 -19.25 -10.20 -16.90
C PHE A 328 -20.59 -10.47 -16.22
N PHE A 329 -20.59 -10.73 -14.92
CA PHE A 329 -21.79 -10.90 -14.10
C PHE A 329 -22.20 -9.59 -13.41
N VAL A 330 -23.51 -9.26 -13.43
CA VAL A 330 -24.04 -7.95 -13.01
C VAL A 330 -25.02 -8.02 -11.81
N GLY A 331 -25.48 -9.20 -11.37
CA GLY A 331 -26.32 -9.32 -10.16
C GLY A 331 -27.76 -8.76 -10.28
N THR A 332 -28.60 -9.01 -9.27
CA THR A 332 -30.07 -8.82 -9.31
C THR A 332 -30.53 -7.35 -9.38
N LEU A 333 -31.53 -7.08 -10.23
CA LEU A 333 -32.30 -5.83 -10.24
C LEU A 333 -33.11 -5.70 -8.94
N THR A 334 -32.64 -4.88 -7.99
CA THR A 334 -33.50 -4.37 -6.91
C THR A 334 -34.33 -3.23 -7.47
N THR A 335 -35.65 -3.43 -7.47
CA THR A 335 -36.66 -2.43 -7.83
C THR A 335 -36.62 -1.24 -6.87
N THR A 336 -36.03 -0.13 -7.30
CA THR A 336 -36.44 1.22 -6.92
C THR A 336 -36.18 2.15 -8.09
N THR A 337 -37.23 2.84 -8.51
CA THR A 337 -37.31 3.74 -9.66
C THR A 337 -36.14 4.73 -9.75
N THR A 338 -35.27 4.53 -10.74
CA THR A 338 -34.65 5.59 -11.52
C THR A 338 -34.57 5.09 -12.96
N VAL A 339 -34.87 6.00 -13.88
CA VAL A 339 -34.86 5.81 -15.34
C VAL A 339 -33.62 5.00 -15.72
N VAL A 340 -33.79 3.81 -16.31
CA VAL A 340 -32.70 3.12 -16.99
C VAL A 340 -32.14 4.16 -17.97
N PRO A 341 -30.87 4.57 -17.87
CA PRO A 341 -30.38 5.52 -18.83
C PRO A 341 -30.15 4.72 -20.11
N GLU A 342 -31.15 4.74 -20.99
CA GLU A 342 -31.12 4.01 -22.24
C GLU A 342 -30.08 4.63 -23.17
N CYS A 343 -29.31 3.77 -23.85
CA CYS A 343 -28.57 4.19 -25.03
C CYS A 343 -29.57 4.78 -26.04
N PRO A 344 -29.23 5.85 -26.76
CA PRO A 344 -30.13 6.40 -27.78
C PRO A 344 -30.59 5.30 -28.76
N LEU A 345 -31.90 5.21 -29.05
CA LEU A 345 -32.51 4.13 -29.87
C LEU A 345 -31.85 3.91 -31.25
N ASN A 346 -31.06 4.88 -31.73
CA ASN A 346 -30.37 4.84 -33.02
C ASN A 346 -28.87 4.47 -32.91
N CYS A 347 -28.40 4.01 -31.74
CA CYS A 347 -27.04 3.51 -31.57
C CYS A 347 -26.90 2.12 -32.18
N ALA A 348 -25.93 1.92 -33.07
CA ALA A 348 -25.57 0.57 -33.51
C ALA A 348 -25.04 -0.25 -32.30
N PRO A 349 -25.32 -1.57 -32.22
CA PRO A 349 -24.85 -2.42 -31.13
C PRO A 349 -23.33 -2.30 -30.93
N GLY A 350 -22.87 -2.20 -29.68
CA GLY A 350 -21.44 -2.06 -29.34
C GLY A 350 -20.87 -0.64 -29.43
N ARG A 351 -21.65 0.36 -29.86
CA ARG A 351 -21.20 1.77 -29.95
C ARG A 351 -21.70 2.67 -28.83
N CYS A 352 -22.35 2.10 -27.80
CA CYS A 352 -22.82 2.85 -26.66
C CYS A 352 -21.73 2.93 -25.59
N ILE A 353 -21.30 4.14 -25.25
CA ILE A 353 -20.24 4.37 -24.26
C ILE A 353 -20.70 5.35 -23.18
N PHE A 354 -20.13 5.22 -21.98
CA PHE A 354 -20.43 6.08 -20.85
C PHE A 354 -19.81 7.47 -21.05
N SER A 355 -20.64 8.51 -21.07
CA SER A 355 -20.23 9.90 -21.34
C SER A 355 -19.95 10.71 -20.07
N GLY A 356 -20.23 10.18 -18.88
CA GLY A 356 -19.98 10.87 -17.60
C GLY A 356 -20.92 12.05 -17.28
N ASN A 357 -21.94 12.31 -18.10
CA ASN A 357 -22.90 13.40 -17.87
C ASN A 357 -24.07 12.93 -16.98
N ALA A 358 -24.33 13.66 -15.90
CA ALA A 358 -25.35 13.31 -14.89
C ALA A 358 -26.80 13.29 -15.41
N GLN A 359 -27.11 13.97 -16.53
CA GLN A 359 -28.45 13.98 -17.12
C GLN A 359 -28.62 13.02 -18.32
N LYS A 360 -27.54 12.68 -19.04
CA LYS A 360 -27.52 11.73 -20.17
C LYS A 360 -26.21 10.92 -20.12
N PRO A 361 -26.14 9.83 -19.34
CA PRO A 361 -24.87 9.18 -19.03
C PRO A 361 -24.32 8.31 -20.17
N TYR A 362 -25.04 8.11 -21.28
CA TYR A 362 -24.59 7.32 -22.43
C TYR A 362 -24.67 8.09 -23.75
N ALA A 363 -23.67 7.87 -24.63
CA ALA A 363 -23.58 8.47 -25.96
C ALA A 363 -23.14 7.45 -27.03
N CYS A 364 -23.42 7.75 -28.30
CA CYS A 364 -23.03 6.90 -29.44
C CYS A 364 -21.64 7.29 -29.97
N LEU A 365 -20.76 6.30 -30.14
CA LEU A 365 -19.42 6.48 -30.68
C LEU A 365 -19.39 6.21 -32.20
N TRP A 366 -19.21 7.26 -33.01
CA TRP A 366 -19.14 7.15 -34.47
C TRP A 366 -17.78 7.66 -34.97
N ASN A 367 -17.02 6.81 -35.67
CA ASN A 367 -15.66 7.12 -36.17
C ASN A 367 -14.72 7.77 -35.12
N GLY A 368 -14.80 7.33 -33.87
CA GLY A 368 -13.94 7.82 -32.77
C GLY A 368 -14.35 9.15 -32.14
N VAL A 369 -15.50 9.72 -32.53
CA VAL A 369 -16.02 10.98 -31.97
C VAL A 369 -17.35 10.74 -31.24
N MET A 370 -17.50 11.30 -30.04
CA MET A 370 -18.73 11.28 -29.26
C MET A 370 -19.71 12.31 -29.80
N ARG A 371 -20.91 11.90 -30.23
CA ARG A 371 -21.99 12.81 -30.63
C ARG A 371 -23.20 12.67 -29.70
N PRO A 372 -23.74 13.78 -29.15
CA PRO A 372 -25.06 13.77 -28.52
C PRO A 372 -26.12 13.68 -29.61
N THR A 373 -27.05 12.73 -29.49
CA THR A 373 -28.23 12.65 -30.36
C THR A 373 -29.30 13.60 -29.82
N ASP A 374 -29.13 14.90 -30.06
CA ASP A 374 -30.27 15.80 -30.11
C ASP A 374 -30.70 15.83 -31.57
N GLY A 375 -31.89 15.30 -31.83
CA GLY A 375 -32.36 15.02 -33.18
C GLY A 375 -32.53 16.28 -33.99
N THR A 376 -31.57 16.56 -34.88
CA THR A 376 -31.78 17.12 -36.21
C THR A 376 -30.51 16.95 -37.05
N THR A 377 -30.72 16.38 -38.24
CA THR A 377 -29.88 16.40 -39.45
C THR A 377 -28.65 15.49 -39.54
N GLY A 378 -28.68 14.67 -40.60
CA GLY A 378 -27.54 14.38 -41.47
C GLY A 378 -26.94 13.00 -41.34
#